data_AF-A0A4Y2INP6-F1
#
_entry.id   AF-A0A4Y2INP6-F1
#
_cell.length_a   1.000
_cell.length_b   1.000
_cell.length_c   1.000
_cell.angle_alpha   90.00
_cell.angle_beta   90.00
_cell.angle_gamma   90.00
#
_symmetry.space_group_name_H-M   'P 1'
#
loop_
_entity.id
_entity.type
_entity.pdbx_description
1 polymer ?
#
loop_
_entity_poly.entity_id
_entity_poly.type
_entity_poly.pdbx_seq_one_letter_code
_entity_poly.pdbx_strand_id
1 'polypeptide(L)'
;MNTVKVLRCSSALRNSVFHHRNFAASSALMATATDPIQKLFLEKLKEYTKRSSGGKLVDVTPEKQKEHDEILLNLKKQYGADKGEDFTKFPTFNFPEPKLDPINMDERHA
;
A
#
# COMPACT_ATOMS: atom_id res chain seq x y z
N MET A 1 -55.62 -39.62 41.67
CA MET A 1 -56.56 -39.44 40.55
C MET A 1 -56.30 -38.08 39.93
N ASN A 2 -56.33 -38.04 38.59
CA ASN A 2 -56.49 -36.87 37.70
C ASN A 2 -55.22 -36.18 37.19
N THR A 3 -54.77 -36.75 36.07
CA THR A 3 -53.99 -36.16 34.99
C THR A 3 -54.70 -35.01 34.29
N VAL A 4 -54.00 -33.92 33.96
CA VAL A 4 -54.34 -33.05 32.83
C VAL A 4 -53.08 -32.79 32.02
N LYS A 5 -53.00 -33.43 30.84
CA LYS A 5 -52.01 -33.12 29.80
C LYS A 5 -52.43 -31.82 29.13
N VAL A 6 -51.62 -30.77 29.25
CA VAL A 6 -51.79 -29.56 28.42
C VAL A 6 -50.87 -29.71 27.20
N LEU A 7 -51.49 -29.98 26.06
CA LEU A 7 -50.88 -30.05 24.75
C LEU A 7 -50.43 -28.64 24.33
N ARG A 8 -49.12 -28.36 24.41
CA ARG A 8 -48.55 -27.14 23.78
C ARG A 8 -48.43 -27.39 22.28
N CYS A 9 -49.38 -26.84 21.52
CA CYS A 9 -49.32 -26.77 20.07
C CYS A 9 -48.10 -25.93 19.67
N SER A 10 -47.18 -26.52 18.91
CA SER A 10 -46.02 -25.87 18.32
C SER A 10 -46.48 -24.95 17.19
N SER A 11 -46.62 -23.65 17.48
CA SER A 11 -46.82 -22.65 16.44
C SER A 11 -45.52 -22.48 15.64
N ALA A 12 -45.44 -23.14 14.49
CA ALA A 12 -44.52 -22.79 13.42
C ALA A 12 -44.90 -21.38 12.92
N LEU A 13 -44.34 -20.35 13.56
CA LEU A 13 -44.40 -18.99 13.05
C LEU A 13 -43.45 -18.91 11.85
N ARG A 14 -44.07 -18.95 10.67
CA ARG A 14 -43.47 -18.60 9.38
C ARG A 14 -42.82 -17.22 9.51
N ASN A 15 -41.50 -17.14 9.35
CA ASN A 15 -40.75 -15.89 9.26
C ASN A 15 -41.10 -15.18 7.93
N SER A 16 -42.25 -14.52 7.86
CA SER A 16 -42.53 -13.53 6.81
C SER A 16 -41.96 -12.19 7.22
N VAL A 17 -40.75 -11.93 6.73
CA VAL A 17 -40.09 -10.63 6.50
C VAL A 17 -40.96 -9.40 6.80
N PHE A 18 -40.72 -8.76 7.94
CA PHE A 18 -41.13 -7.36 8.20
C PHE A 18 -39.97 -6.59 8.86
N HIS A 19 -38.95 -6.25 8.07
CA HIS A 19 -37.80 -5.42 8.50
C HIS A 19 -38.10 -3.91 8.44
N HIS A 20 -39.32 -3.46 8.79
CA HIS A 20 -39.70 -2.06 8.58
C HIS A 20 -39.58 -1.13 9.80
N ARG A 21 -39.09 -1.61 10.96
CA ARG A 21 -39.10 -0.81 12.20
C ARG A 21 -37.90 -1.00 13.12
N ASN A 22 -36.78 -1.55 12.66
CA ASN A 22 -35.56 -1.60 13.49
C ASN A 22 -34.28 -1.66 12.64
N PHE A 23 -34.03 -0.59 11.87
CA PHE A 23 -32.91 -0.51 10.92
C PHE A 23 -31.55 -0.81 11.57
N ALA A 24 -31.35 -0.39 12.82
CA ALA A 24 -30.11 -0.62 13.57
C ALA A 24 -29.91 -2.09 14.00
N ALA A 25 -30.97 -2.78 14.44
CA ALA A 25 -30.87 -4.20 14.78
C ALA A 25 -30.74 -5.08 13.52
N SER A 26 -31.45 -4.70 12.44
CA SER A 26 -31.39 -5.39 11.16
C SER A 26 -30.06 -5.16 10.41
N SER A 27 -29.40 -4.01 10.57
CA SER A 27 -28.12 -3.74 9.92
C SER A 27 -26.99 -4.62 10.43
N ALA A 28 -26.98 -4.96 11.73
CA ALA A 28 -25.97 -5.86 12.30
C ALA A 28 -26.14 -7.31 11.82
N LEU A 29 -27.39 -7.77 11.62
CA LEU A 29 -27.71 -9.10 11.09
C LEU A 29 -27.49 -9.18 9.57
N MET A 30 -27.67 -8.08 8.85
CA MET A 30 -27.39 -7.95 7.41
C MET A 30 -25.95 -7.46 7.11
N ALA A 31 -25.12 -7.24 8.13
CA ALA A 31 -23.71 -6.85 7.96
C ALA A 31 -22.88 -7.95 7.30
N THR A 32 -23.41 -9.18 7.26
CA THR A 32 -22.88 -10.24 6.44
C THR A 32 -23.34 -10.02 5.00
N ALA A 33 -22.38 -9.68 4.12
CA ALA A 33 -22.59 -9.57 2.69
C ALA A 33 -23.39 -10.77 2.14
N THR A 34 -24.59 -10.49 1.64
CA THR A 34 -25.52 -11.49 1.09
C THR A 34 -25.03 -12.05 -0.25
N ASP A 35 -24.29 -11.24 -1.00
CA ASP A 35 -23.67 -11.60 -2.28
C ASP A 35 -22.24 -12.13 -2.07
N PRO A 36 -21.90 -13.31 -2.62
CA PRO A 36 -20.53 -13.84 -2.65
C PRO A 36 -19.47 -12.82 -3.08
N ILE A 37 -19.76 -11.93 -4.04
CA ILE A 37 -18.81 -10.92 -4.53
C ILE A 37 -18.51 -9.87 -3.45
N GLN A 38 -19.55 -9.40 -2.77
CA GLN A 38 -19.39 -8.43 -1.67
C GLN A 38 -18.62 -9.05 -0.49
N LYS A 39 -18.81 -10.35 -0.22
CA LYS A 39 -18.03 -11.07 0.79
C LYS A 39 -16.55 -11.10 0.44
N LEU A 40 -16.21 -11.42 -0.81
CA LEU A 40 -14.84 -11.40 -1.33
C LEU A 40 -14.21 -10.00 -1.21
N PHE A 41 -14.95 -8.96 -1.55
CA PHE A 41 -14.47 -7.58 -1.44
C PHE A 41 -14.12 -7.21 0.01
N LEU A 42 -15.02 -7.50 0.97
CA LEU A 42 -14.77 -7.27 2.39
C LEU A 42 -13.61 -8.10 2.93
N GLU A 43 -13.46 -9.34 2.45
CA GLU A 43 -12.33 -10.20 2.80
C GLU A 43 -11.01 -9.59 2.33
N LYS A 44 -10.95 -9.06 1.10
CA LYS A 44 -9.76 -8.39 0.57
C LYS A 44 -9.43 -7.07 1.27
N LEU A 45 -10.43 -6.29 1.69
CA LEU A 45 -10.20 -5.12 2.52
C LEU A 45 -9.60 -5.50 3.89
N LYS A 46 -10.12 -6.54 4.54
CA LYS A 46 -9.57 -7.05 5.80
C LYS A 46 -8.16 -7.61 5.65
N GLU A 47 -7.89 -8.29 4.54
CA GLU A 47 -6.56 -8.80 4.22
C GLU A 47 -5.57 -7.64 3.99
N TYR A 48 -5.96 -6.66 3.18
CA TYR A 48 -5.14 -5.48 2.89
C TYR A 48 -4.86 -4.66 4.15
N THR A 49 -5.86 -4.37 4.97
CA THR A 49 -5.67 -3.59 6.22
C THR A 49 -4.71 -4.24 7.20
N LYS A 50 -4.63 -5.58 7.23
CA LYS A 50 -3.62 -6.31 8.00
C LYS A 50 -2.23 -6.15 7.38
N ARG A 51 -2.11 -6.34 6.06
CA ARG A 51 -0.85 -6.29 5.31
C ARG A 51 -0.28 -4.87 5.16
N SER A 52 -1.11 -3.82 5.18
CA SER A 52 -0.69 -2.43 5.00
C SER A 52 -0.13 -1.80 6.28
N SER A 53 -0.26 -2.47 7.42
CA SER A 53 0.29 -1.99 8.68
C SER A 53 1.80 -2.20 8.74
N GLY A 54 2.56 -1.15 9.09
CA GLY A 54 3.97 -1.30 9.50
C GLY A 54 5.02 -0.59 8.66
N GLY A 55 4.67 0.14 7.60
CA GLY A 55 5.58 1.03 6.85
C GLY A 55 6.80 0.35 6.20
N LYS A 56 6.87 -0.98 6.28
CA LYS A 56 7.90 -1.83 5.70
C LYS A 56 7.33 -2.56 4.50
N LEU A 57 8.22 -3.09 3.68
CA LEU A 57 7.84 -3.94 2.55
C LEU A 57 7.04 -5.15 3.08
N VAL A 58 5.90 -5.43 2.46
CA VAL A 58 5.03 -6.54 2.85
C VAL A 58 5.69 -7.86 2.43
N ASP A 59 5.68 -8.85 3.30
CA ASP A 59 6.20 -10.21 3.04
C ASP A 59 7.65 -10.23 2.52
N VAL A 60 8.58 -9.55 3.22
CA VAL A 60 10.00 -9.51 2.82
C VAL A 60 10.65 -10.89 2.91
N THR A 61 10.93 -11.49 1.75
CA THR A 61 11.88 -12.60 1.66
C THR A 61 13.31 -12.06 1.64
N PRO A 62 14.31 -12.81 2.16
CA PRO A 62 15.70 -12.36 2.16
C PRO A 62 16.24 -12.12 0.74
N GLU A 63 15.69 -12.80 -0.27
CA GLU A 63 16.01 -12.59 -1.67
C GLU A 63 15.55 -11.21 -2.16
N LYS A 64 14.32 -10.81 -1.84
CA LYS A 64 13.77 -9.50 -2.24
C LYS A 64 14.49 -8.34 -1.59
N GLN A 65 14.93 -8.50 -0.33
CA GLN A 65 15.76 -7.50 0.34
C GLN A 65 17.12 -7.34 -0.35
N LYS A 66 17.76 -8.45 -0.75
CA LYS A 66 19.02 -8.41 -1.50
C LYS A 66 18.85 -7.73 -2.85
N GLU A 67 17.83 -8.11 -3.62
CA GLU A 67 17.51 -7.47 -4.91
C GLU A 67 17.31 -5.96 -4.73
N HIS A 68 16.58 -5.53 -3.71
CA HIS A 68 16.37 -4.12 -3.39
C HIS A 68 17.70 -3.40 -3.11
N ASP A 69 18.55 -3.98 -2.28
CA ASP A 69 19.83 -3.38 -1.88
C ASP A 69 20.82 -3.34 -3.05
N GLU A 70 20.81 -4.34 -3.93
CA GLU A 70 21.59 -4.39 -5.17
C GLU A 70 21.15 -3.31 -6.16
N ILE A 71 19.83 -3.14 -6.37
CA ILE A 71 19.30 -2.07 -7.22
C ILE A 71 19.70 -0.71 -6.66
N LEU A 72 19.58 -0.52 -5.35
CA LEU A 72 19.94 0.72 -4.68
C LEU A 72 21.45 1.01 -4.81
N LEU A 73 22.31 0.00 -4.71
CA LEU A 73 23.75 0.13 -4.96
C LEU A 73 24.05 0.52 -6.42
N ASN A 74 23.37 -0.09 -7.39
CA ASN A 74 23.56 0.25 -8.80
C ASN A 74 23.12 1.67 -9.11
N LEU A 75 22.00 2.12 -8.54
CA LEU A 75 21.56 3.51 -8.65
C LEU A 75 22.58 4.47 -8.02
N LYS A 76 23.11 4.14 -6.84
CA LYS A 76 24.14 4.96 -6.19
C LYS A 76 25.39 5.12 -7.06
N LYS A 77 25.84 4.05 -7.71
CA LYS A 77 26.95 4.07 -8.67
C LYS A 77 26.66 4.96 -9.87
N GLN A 78 25.48 4.81 -10.47
CA GLN A 78 25.09 5.54 -11.69
C GLN A 78 25.00 7.05 -11.44
N TYR A 79 24.47 7.46 -10.30
CA TYR A 79 24.23 8.87 -9.96
C TYR A 79 25.31 9.48 -9.06
N GLY A 80 26.45 8.80 -8.88
CA GLY A 80 27.60 9.34 -8.14
C GLY A 80 27.43 9.40 -6.61
N ALA A 81 26.42 8.73 -6.07
CA ALA A 81 26.10 8.70 -4.64
C ALA A 81 27.08 7.95 -3.76
N ASP A 82 27.97 7.15 -4.37
CA ASP A 82 28.99 6.41 -3.65
C ASP A 82 30.02 7.33 -2.95
N LYS A 83 30.09 8.60 -3.35
CA LYS A 83 31.03 9.59 -2.81
C LYS A 83 30.60 10.21 -1.47
N GLY A 84 29.49 9.75 -0.90
CA GLY A 84 28.98 10.24 0.39
C GLY A 84 28.39 11.65 0.32
N GLU A 85 28.03 12.12 -0.87
CA GLU A 85 27.33 13.39 -1.05
C GLU A 85 25.87 13.29 -0.58
N ASP A 86 25.42 14.35 0.08
CA ASP A 86 24.07 14.46 0.62
C ASP A 86 23.08 14.85 -0.49
N PHE A 87 22.29 13.89 -0.97
CA PHE A 87 21.28 14.07 -2.04
C PHE A 87 20.13 15.00 -1.67
N THR A 88 20.01 15.37 -0.39
CA THR A 88 19.02 16.37 0.03
C THR A 88 19.48 17.78 -0.26
N LYS A 89 20.78 17.99 -0.55
CA LYS A 89 21.38 19.30 -0.84
C LYS A 89 21.74 19.39 -2.31
N PHE A 90 21.39 20.53 -2.90
CA PHE A 90 21.74 20.83 -4.28
C PHE A 90 23.26 21.12 -4.40
N PRO A 91 23.93 20.66 -5.48
CA PRO A 91 25.37 20.88 -5.65
C PRO A 91 25.69 22.37 -5.84
N THR A 92 26.84 22.79 -5.33
CA THR A 92 27.39 24.12 -5.61
C THR A 92 28.22 24.05 -6.88
N PHE A 93 27.82 24.80 -7.91
CA PHE A 93 28.58 24.88 -9.14
C PHE A 93 29.67 25.95 -9.04
N ASN A 94 30.90 25.57 -9.36
CA ASN A 94 31.99 26.51 -9.57
C ASN A 94 32.42 26.46 -11.04
N PHE A 95 32.43 27.61 -11.70
CA PHE A 95 32.78 27.74 -13.10
C PHE A 95 34.10 28.51 -13.22
N PRO A 96 35.25 27.83 -13.25
CA PRO A 96 36.53 28.51 -13.45
C PRO A 96 36.59 29.11 -14.84
N GLU A 97 37.19 30.30 -14.95
CA GLU A 97 37.36 30.96 -16.25
C GLU A 97 38.20 30.09 -17.21
N PRO A 98 37.78 29.94 -18.48
CA PRO A 98 38.52 29.16 -19.45
C PRO A 98 39.86 29.84 -19.73
N LYS A 99 40.95 29.07 -19.63
CA LYS A 99 42.27 29.53 -20.07
C LYS A 99 42.26 29.57 -21.60
N LEU A 100 42.36 30.78 -22.15
CA LEU A 100 42.45 30.99 -23.59
C LEU A 100 43.90 30.74 -24.03
N ASP A 101 44.11 29.72 -24.86
CA ASP A 101 45.39 29.56 -25.54
C ASP A 101 45.51 30.61 -26.67
N PRO A 102 46.62 31.36 -26.76
CA PRO A 102 46.78 32.34 -27.82
C PRO A 102 46.90 31.65 -29.17
N ILE A 103 45.91 31.84 -30.04
CA ILE A 103 45.94 31.36 -31.43
C ILE A 103 46.76 32.37 -32.26
N ASN A 104 47.97 31.96 -32.65
CA ASN A 104 48.88 32.58 -33.63
C ASN A 104 48.98 34.12 -33.59
N MET A 105 49.82 34.63 -32.69
CA MET A 105 50.37 36.00 -32.79
C MET A 105 51.72 36.04 -33.55
N ASP A 106 52.10 34.95 -34.22
CA ASP A 106 53.36 34.89 -34.98
C ASP A 106 53.18 35.43 -36.41
N GLU A 107 53.64 36.68 -36.56
CA GLU A 107 54.41 37.22 -37.68
C GLU A 107 53.78 37.13 -39.09
N ARG A 108 52.93 38.12 -39.42
CA ARG A 108 52.84 38.61 -40.80
C ARG A 108 54.14 39.33 -41.14
N HIS A 109 55.10 38.61 -41.74
CA HIS A 109 56.27 39.23 -42.35
C HIS A 109 55.84 40.23 -43.43
N ALA A 110 56.26 41.48 -43.26
CA ALA A 110 56.14 42.57 -44.23
C ALA A 110 57.24 42.49 -45.30
#